data_AF-A0A9E4T2T1-F1
#
_entry.id   AF-A0A9E4T2T1-F1
#
_cell.length_a   1.000
_cell.length_b   1.000
_cell.length_c   1.000
_cell.angle_alpha   90.00
_cell.angle_beta   90.00
_cell.angle_gamma   90.00
#
_symmetry.space_group_name_H-M   'P 1'
#
loop_
_entity.id
_entity.type
_entity.pdbx_description
1 polymer ?
#
loop_
_entity_poly.entity_id
_entity_poly.type
_entity_poly.pdbx_seq_one_letter_code
_entity_poly.pdbx_strand_id
1 'polypeptide(L)'
;GLIAGNAQAEQWGEAGRAVDFYDIKADLEALLSLTGHHQGIGFAAVKHPALHPGQSAEVRIHDRIVGMLGMLHPELERKMGLNGATFV
;
A
#
# COMPACT_ATOMS: atom_id res chain seq x y z
N GLY A 1 3.50 6.68 0.94
CA GLY A 1 2.70 7.32 2.01
C GLY A 1 2.74 6.40 3.21
N LEU A 2 1.86 6.54 4.19
CA LEU A 2 1.61 5.49 5.18
C LEU A 2 0.12 5.46 5.50
N ILE A 3 -0.49 4.28 5.54
CA ILE A 3 -1.87 4.10 6.03
C ILE A 3 -1.95 2.94 7.02
N ALA A 4 -2.80 3.09 8.04
CA ALA A 4 -3.07 2.09 9.06
C ALA A 4 -4.44 2.36 9.71
N GLY A 5 -4.99 1.36 10.40
CA GLY A 5 -6.28 1.48 11.09
C GLY A 5 -7.47 1.20 10.17
N ASN A 6 -8.61 1.87 10.40
CA ASN A 6 -9.82 1.66 9.61
C ASN A 6 -9.79 2.48 8.32
N ALA A 7 -10.30 1.90 7.23
CA ALA A 7 -10.38 2.54 5.93
C ALA A 7 -11.35 3.73 5.89
N GLN A 8 -12.31 3.74 6.82
CA GLN A 8 -13.25 4.84 7.01
C GLN A 8 -13.28 5.25 8.48
N ALA A 9 -13.63 6.51 8.71
CA ALA A 9 -13.97 6.97 10.05
C ALA A 9 -15.20 6.21 10.58
N GLU A 10 -15.29 6.10 11.91
CA GLU A 10 -16.43 5.45 12.54
C GLU A 10 -17.74 6.16 12.16
N GLN A 11 -18.70 5.38 11.66
CA GLN A 11 -19.96 5.89 11.15
C GLN A 11 -21.04 4.79 11.17
N TRP A 12 -22.30 5.20 11.12
CA TRP A 12 -23.46 4.31 11.36
C TRP A 12 -23.94 3.57 10.10
N GLY A 13 -23.55 4.03 8.92
CA GLY A 13 -24.00 3.52 7.62
C GLY A 13 -23.20 2.32 7.09
N GLU A 14 -22.01 2.03 7.64
CA GLU A 14 -21.21 0.86 7.24
C GLU A 14 -20.44 0.29 8.44
N ALA A 15 -20.13 -1.01 8.39
CA ALA A 15 -19.29 -1.65 9.39
C ALA A 15 -17.83 -1.21 9.26
N GLY A 16 -17.14 -1.04 10.39
CA GLY A 16 -15.71 -0.73 10.41
C GLY A 16 -14.89 -1.83 9.73
N ARG A 17 -14.00 -1.43 8.81
CA ARG A 17 -13.08 -2.30 8.08
C ARG A 17 -11.67 -1.74 8.18
N ALA A 18 -10.70 -2.58 8.51
CA ALA A 18 -9.28 -2.22 8.47
C ALA A 18 -8.81 -1.95 7.03
N VAL A 19 -7.89 -1.01 6.86
CA VAL A 19 -7.22 -0.82 5.56
C VAL A 19 -6.47 -2.08 5.13
N ASP A 20 -6.39 -2.29 3.82
CA ASP A 20 -5.60 -3.35 3.22
C ASP A 20 -4.71 -2.83 2.08
N PHE A 21 -4.01 -3.76 1.41
CA PHE A 21 -3.09 -3.45 0.32
C PHE A 21 -3.77 -2.76 -0.87
N TYR A 22 -5.03 -3.09 -1.14
CA TYR A 22 -5.76 -2.54 -2.28
C TYR A 22 -6.23 -1.12 -2.03
N ASP A 23 -6.47 -0.73 -0.78
CA ASP A 23 -6.77 0.66 -0.42
C ASP A 23 -5.61 1.60 -0.80
N ILE A 24 -4.38 1.29 -0.36
CA ILE A 24 -3.21 2.11 -0.69
C ILE A 24 -2.85 2.03 -2.18
N LYS A 25 -3.12 0.88 -2.83
CA LYS A 25 -2.93 0.73 -4.28
C LYS A 25 -3.88 1.65 -5.04
N ALA A 26 -5.15 1.72 -4.64
CA ALA A 26 -6.14 2.56 -5.28
C ALA A 26 -5.77 4.05 -5.16
N ASP A 27 -5.32 4.50 -3.98
CA ASP A 27 -4.82 5.87 -3.79
C ASP A 27 -3.63 6.17 -4.70
N LEU A 28 -2.67 5.25 -4.80
CA LEU A 28 -1.51 5.43 -5.67
C LEU A 28 -1.90 5.44 -7.15
N GLU A 29 -2.79 4.56 -7.59
CA GLU A 29 -3.32 4.54 -8.96
C GLU A 29 -4.05 5.86 -9.28
N ALA A 30 -4.86 6.38 -8.35
CA ALA A 30 -5.51 7.67 -8.49
C ALA A 30 -4.49 8.80 -8.64
N LEU A 31 -3.45 8.86 -7.80
CA LEU A 31 -2.39 9.85 -7.91
C LEU A 31 -1.63 9.75 -9.24
N LEU A 32 -1.23 8.54 -9.63
CA LEU A 32 -0.48 8.33 -10.87
C LEU A 32 -1.33 8.62 -12.12
N SER A 33 -2.64 8.44 -12.06
CA SER A 33 -3.55 8.78 -13.17
C SER A 33 -3.52 10.26 -13.54
N LEU A 34 -3.24 11.14 -12.58
CA LEU A 34 -3.12 12.59 -12.79
C LEU A 34 -1.88 12.97 -13.61
N THR A 35 -0.92 12.06 -13.77
CA THR A 35 0.34 12.33 -14.50
C THR A 35 0.22 12.15 -16.02
N GLY A 36 -0.92 11.64 -16.51
CA GLY A 36 -1.12 11.31 -17.93
C GLY A 36 -0.47 9.98 -18.37
N HIS A 37 0.32 9.32 -17.51
CA HIS A 37 1.02 8.06 -17.82
C HIS A 37 0.21 6.79 -17.54
N HIS A 38 -1.13 6.87 -17.54
CA HIS A 38 -2.01 5.77 -17.13
C HIS A 38 -1.71 4.41 -17.80
N GLN A 39 -1.40 4.38 -19.10
CA GLN A 39 -1.14 3.12 -19.84
C GLN A 39 0.20 2.46 -19.49
N GLY A 40 1.11 3.18 -18.82
CA GLY A 40 2.43 2.67 -18.45
C GLY A 40 2.51 2.15 -17.01
N ILE A 41 1.46 2.32 -16.19
CA ILE A 41 1.52 1.98 -14.77
C ILE A 41 1.44 0.45 -14.62
N GLY A 42 2.42 -0.12 -13.91
CA GLY A 42 2.46 -1.55 -13.60
C GLY A 42 2.79 -1.80 -12.14
N PHE A 43 2.28 -2.91 -11.61
CA PHE A 43 2.61 -3.42 -10.29
C PHE A 43 3.08 -4.87 -10.42
N ALA A 44 4.25 -5.18 -9.88
CA ALA A 44 4.79 -6.54 -9.89
C ALA A 44 5.15 -6.97 -8.47
N ALA A 45 4.84 -8.22 -8.12
CA ALA A 45 5.20 -8.75 -6.80
C ALA A 45 6.73 -8.70 -6.62
N VAL A 46 7.16 -8.22 -5.45
CA VAL A 46 8.58 -8.04 -5.14
C VAL A 46 8.84 -8.48 -3.71
N LYS A 47 10.06 -8.92 -3.41
CA LYS A 47 10.48 -9.17 -2.03
C LYS A 47 11.33 -8.01 -1.54
N HIS A 48 11.02 -7.50 -0.36
CA HIS A 48 11.82 -6.45 0.28
C HIS A 48 11.99 -6.75 1.77
N PRO A 49 13.20 -6.60 2.36
CA PRO A 49 13.44 -6.93 3.76
C PRO A 49 12.53 -6.19 4.76
N ALA A 50 12.09 -4.98 4.40
CA ALA A 50 11.20 -4.20 5.25
C ALA A 50 9.71 -4.49 5.07
N LEU A 51 9.32 -5.25 4.04
CA LEU A 51 7.92 -5.49 3.69
C LEU A 51 7.54 -6.96 3.86
N HIS A 52 6.25 -7.21 4.01
CA HIS A 52 5.70 -8.55 4.04
C HIS A 52 5.88 -9.24 2.67
N PRO A 53 6.43 -10.46 2.62
CA PRO A 53 6.82 -11.12 1.36
C PRO A 53 5.64 -11.51 0.46
N GLY A 54 4.43 -11.58 1.02
CA GLY A 54 3.19 -11.87 0.26
C GLY A 54 2.33 -10.64 -0.02
N GLN A 55 2.72 -9.46 0.46
CA GLN A 55 1.94 -8.22 0.31
C GLN A 55 2.88 -7.05 0.00
N SER A 56 3.67 -7.20 -1.05
CA SER A 56 4.56 -6.15 -1.54
C SER A 56 4.65 -6.18 -3.07
N ALA A 57 4.70 -4.99 -3.66
CA ALA A 57 4.82 -4.77 -5.08
C ALA A 57 5.81 -3.65 -5.38
N GLU A 58 6.58 -3.81 -6.45
CA GLU A 58 7.29 -2.70 -7.07
C GLU A 58 6.32 -1.98 -8.03
N VAL A 59 6.44 -0.66 -8.06
CA VAL A 59 5.62 0.22 -8.90
C VAL A 59 6.46 0.62 -10.10
N ARG A 60 5.93 0.41 -11.31
CA ARG A 60 6.58 0.71 -12.57
C ARG A 60 5.80 1.72 -13.38
N ILE A 61 6.51 2.56 -14.12
CA ILE A 61 5.97 3.37 -15.20
C ILE A 61 6.78 3.02 -16.45
N HIS A 62 6.14 2.36 -17.41
CA HIS A 62 6.78 1.64 -18.51
C HIS A 62 7.82 0.65 -17.93
N ASP A 63 9.08 0.72 -18.37
CA ASP A 63 10.14 -0.18 -17.92
C ASP A 63 10.90 0.32 -16.68
N ARG A 64 10.51 1.46 -16.12
CA ARG A 64 11.22 2.08 -15.00
C ARG A 64 10.51 1.80 -13.66
N ILE A 65 11.25 1.28 -12.69
CA ILE A 65 10.80 1.20 -11.30
C ILE A 65 10.80 2.62 -10.71
N VAL A 66 9.64 3.05 -10.22
CA VAL A 66 9.43 4.39 -9.63
C VAL A 66 9.17 4.35 -8.13
N GLY A 67 8.93 3.17 -7.57
CA GLY A 67 8.69 3.02 -6.14
C GLY A 67 8.33 1.60 -5.75
N MET A 68 7.91 1.45 -4.50
CA MET A 68 7.44 0.21 -3.91
C MET A 68 6.21 0.50 -3.06
N LEU A 69 5.38 -0.51 -2.90
CA LEU A 69 4.13 -0.50 -2.16
C LEU A 69 4.06 -1.79 -1.34
N GLY A 70 3.65 -1.76 -0.08
CA GLY A 70 3.37 -3.01 0.63
C GLY A 70 3.05 -2.87 2.10
N MET A 71 2.65 -4.00 2.70
CA MET A 71 2.52 -4.10 4.15
C MET A 71 3.92 -4.15 4.78
N LEU A 72 4.14 -3.44 5.89
CA LEU A 72 5.36 -3.55 6.66
C LEU A 72 5.54 -4.98 7.18
N HIS A 73 6.80 -5.40 7.33
CA HIS A 73 7.09 -6.71 7.93
C HIS A 73 6.62 -6.72 9.40
N PRO A 74 5.89 -7.75 9.88
CA PRO A 74 5.34 -7.77 11.24
C PRO A 74 6.37 -7.61 12.37
N GLU A 75 7.61 -8.04 12.11
CA GLU A 75 8.71 -7.81 13.06
C GLU A 75 9.11 -6.34 13.19
N LEU A 76 9.04 -5.57 12.09
CA LEU A 76 9.31 -4.15 12.10
C LEU A 76 8.16 -3.38 12.75
N GLU A 77 6.91 -3.76 12.45
CA GLU A 77 5.73 -3.19 13.12
C GLU A 77 5.85 -3.31 14.65
N ARG A 78 6.20 -4.51 15.14
CA ARG A 78 6.44 -4.75 16.57
C ARG A 78 7.59 -3.92 17.12
N LYS A 79 8.72 -3.84 16.42
CA LYS A 79 9.89 -3.05 16.86
C LYS A 79 9.58 -1.55 16.94
N MET A 80 8.68 -1.07 16.09
CA MET A 80 8.26 0.33 16.03
C MET A 80 7.06 0.65 16.93
N GLY A 81 6.46 -0.35 17.58
CA GLY A 81 5.28 -0.16 18.43
C GLY A 81 4.01 0.17 17.64
N LEU A 82 3.92 -0.27 16.37
CA LEU A 82 2.75 -0.09 15.53
C LEU A 82 1.69 -1.15 15.86
N ASN A 83 0.44 -0.70 15.98
CA ASN A 83 -0.68 -1.55 16.35
C ASN A 83 -1.47 -1.97 15.10
N GLY A 84 -1.13 -3.15 14.57
CA GLY A 84 -1.82 -3.74 13.42
C GLY A 84 -1.15 -3.43 12.08
N ALA A 85 -1.77 -3.93 11.01
CA ALA A 85 -1.24 -3.85 9.65
C ALA A 85 -1.05 -2.39 9.21
N THR A 86 0.17 -2.06 8.84
CA THR A 86 0.58 -0.75 8.32
C THR A 86 1.10 -0.92 6.90
N PHE A 87 0.60 -0.09 5.98
CA PHE A 87 0.95 -0.13 4.56
C PHE A 87 1.73 1.12 4.16
N VAL A 88 2.75 0.96 3.30
CA VAL A 88 3.67 2.00 2.83
C VAL A 88 3.69 2.12 1.31
#